data_AF-A0A6N3X3L5-F1
#
_entry.id   AF-A0A6N3X3L5-F1
#
_cell.length_a   1.000
_cell.length_b   1.000
_cell.length_c   1.000
_cell.angle_alpha   90.00
_cell.angle_beta   90.00
_cell.angle_gamma   90.00
#
_symmetry.space_group_name_H-M   'P 1'
#
loop_
_entity.id
_entity.type
_entity.pdbx_description
1 polymer ?
#
loop_
_entity_poly.entity_id
_entity_poly.type
_entity_poly.pdbx_seq_one_letter_code
_entity_poly.pdbx_strand_id
1 'polypeptide(L)' 'IACPVLALWGRADRLAPQAMAQAVVHLRPDLPLQVLEGCGHCPHDEDPKRFNGIVLAWLQETFPA' A
#
# COMPACT_ATOMS: atom_id res chain seq x y z
N ILE A 1 5.60 -7.32 14.39
CA ILE A 1 5.01 -7.98 13.19
C ILE A 1 6.09 -8.89 12.61
N ALA A 2 5.83 -10.20 12.49
CA ALA A 2 6.82 -11.20 12.07
C ALA A 2 6.47 -11.88 10.72
N CYS A 3 5.52 -11.32 9.97
CA CYS A 3 5.13 -11.77 8.63
C CYS A 3 5.49 -10.69 7.59
N PRO A 4 5.53 -11.06 6.29
CA PRO A 4 5.64 -10.08 5.21
C PRO A 4 4.47 -9.09 5.24
N VAL A 5 4.75 -7.82 4.95
CA VAL A 5 3.76 -6.73 4.93
C VAL A 5 3.95 -5.88 3.69
N LEU A 6 2.83 -5.49 3.07
CA LEU A 6 2.75 -4.49 2.02
C LEU A 6 1.97 -3.28 2.54
N ALA A 7 2.56 -2.09 2.43
CA ALA A 7 1.85 -0.84 2.68
C ALA A 7 1.31 -0.27 1.36
N LEU A 8 0.01 -0.03 1.28
CA LEU A 8 -0.68 0.57 0.13
C LEU A 8 -1.43 1.81 0.61
N TRP A 9 -1.27 2.93 -0.09
CA TRP A 9 -1.85 4.21 0.32
C TRP A 9 -2.38 4.99 -0.88
N GLY A 10 -3.52 5.67 -0.75
CA GLY A 10 -3.94 6.65 -1.75
C GLY A 10 -3.26 8.00 -1.53
N ARG A 11 -2.76 8.63 -2.60
CA ARG A 11 -2.10 9.94 -2.51
C ARG A 11 -3.02 11.03 -1.94
N ALA A 12 -4.30 10.97 -2.31
CA ALA A 12 -5.30 11.98 -1.98
C ALA A 12 -6.06 11.68 -0.68
N ASP A 13 -5.60 10.71 0.12
CA ASP A 13 -6.23 10.36 1.39
C ASP A 13 -6.19 11.55 2.36
N ARG A 14 -7.38 12.03 2.75
CA ARG A 14 -7.57 13.11 3.73
C ARG A 14 -7.89 12.59 5.12
N LEU A 15 -8.32 11.34 5.24
CA LEU A 15 -8.65 10.70 6.51
C LEU A 15 -7.39 10.14 7.18
N ALA A 16 -6.53 9.50 6.41
CA ALA A 16 -5.19 9.08 6.82
C ALA A 16 -4.15 9.72 5.89
N PRO A 17 -3.73 10.98 6.16
CA PRO A 17 -2.85 11.72 5.27
C PRO A 17 -1.54 10.99 4.96
N GLN A 18 -0.95 11.28 3.80
CA GLN A 18 0.32 10.69 3.35
C GLN A 18 1.44 10.74 4.40
N ALA A 19 1.48 11.76 5.27
CA ALA A 19 2.45 11.84 6.36
C ALA A 19 2.43 10.59 7.28
N MET A 20 1.26 9.95 7.44
CA MET A 20 1.13 8.69 8.18
C MET A 20 1.81 7.53 7.43
N ALA A 21 1.64 7.44 6.11
CA ALA A 21 2.35 6.46 5.28
C ALA A 21 3.87 6.64 5.37
N GLN A 22 4.34 7.89 5.38
CA GLN A 22 5.76 8.21 5.56
C GLN A 22 6.25 7.83 6.96
N ALA A 23 5.45 8.04 8.00
CA ALA A 23 5.78 7.60 9.36
C ALA A 23 5.91 6.07 9.46
N VAL A 24 5.05 5.32 8.75
CA VAL A 24 5.16 3.85 8.65
C VAL A 24 6.51 3.46 8.05
N VAL A 25 6.93 4.06 6.93
CA VAL A 25 8.23 3.78 6.30
C VAL A 25 9.39 4.22 7.19
N HIS A 26 9.26 5.33 7.93
CA HIS A 26 10.30 5.75 8.86
C HIS A 26 10.51 4.74 9.99
N LEU A 27 9.42 4.19 10.55
CA LEU A 27 9.48 3.18 11.60
C LEU A 27 9.87 1.79 11.08
N ARG A 28 9.56 1.49 9.83
CA ARG A 28 9.83 0.21 9.17
C ARG A 28 10.34 0.44 7.73
N PRO A 29 11.61 0.85 7.57
CA PRO A 29 12.20 1.15 6.26
C PRO A 29 12.29 -0.05 5.33
N ASP A 30 12.17 -1.25 5.88
CA ASP A 30 12.16 -2.52 5.16
C ASP A 30 10.83 -2.83 4.46
N LEU A 31 9.76 -2.08 4.75
CA LEU A 31 8.45 -2.33 4.17
C LEU A 31 8.28 -1.64 2.81
N PRO A 32 7.83 -2.37 1.78
CA PRO A 32 7.42 -1.74 0.52
C PRO A 32 6.20 -0.85 0.76
N LEU A 33 6.31 0.43 0.39
CA LEU A 33 5.21 1.38 0.33
C LEU A 33 4.85 1.69 -1.12
N GLN A 34 3.61 1.39 -1.49
CA GLN A 34 3.02 1.72 -2.79
C GLN A 34 2.00 2.83 -2.61
N VAL A 35 2.23 3.98 -3.26
CA VAL A 35 1.30 5.11 -3.25
C VAL A 35 0.56 5.22 -4.58
N LEU A 36 -0.77 5.23 -4.51
CA LEU A 36 -1.65 5.28 -5.66
C LEU A 36 -2.06 6.73 -5.93
N GLU A 37 -1.44 7.30 -6.95
CA GLU A 37 -1.88 8.57 -7.52
C GLU A 37 -3.33 8.46 -8.00
N GLY A 38 -4.14 9.47 -7.68
CA GLY A 38 -5.56 9.53 -8.04
C GLY A 38 -6.53 8.85 -7.06
N CYS A 39 -6.04 8.14 -6.04
CA CYS A 39 -6.88 7.50 -5.02
C CYS A 39 -6.83 8.24 -3.67
N GLY A 40 -7.95 8.24 -2.97
CA GLY A 40 -8.14 8.73 -1.61
C GLY A 40 -8.01 7.63 -0.56
N HIS A 41 -8.96 7.58 0.38
CA HIS A 41 -8.88 6.71 1.56
C HIS A 41 -9.15 5.23 1.28
N CYS A 42 -9.91 4.93 0.23
CA CYS A 42 -10.33 3.56 -0.07
C CYS A 42 -9.85 3.14 -1.48
N PRO A 43 -8.53 2.99 -1.73
CA PRO A 43 -8.04 2.65 -3.06
C PRO A 43 -8.59 1.34 -3.63
N HIS A 44 -9.01 0.41 -2.78
CA HIS A 44 -9.63 -0.85 -3.17
C HIS A 44 -11.06 -0.69 -3.75
N ASP A 45 -11.74 0.40 -3.42
CA ASP A 45 -13.06 0.76 -3.97
C ASP A 45 -12.92 1.78 -5.12
N GLU A 46 -11.99 2.72 -4.98
CA GLU A 46 -11.79 3.82 -5.94
C GLU A 46 -11.07 3.37 -7.24
N ASP A 47 -10.09 2.48 -7.16
CA ASP A 47 -9.42 1.86 -8.31
C ASP A 47 -9.13 0.38 -8.01
N PRO A 48 -10.17 -0.47 -7.98
CA PRO A 48 -10.04 -1.89 -7.64
C PRO A 48 -9.09 -2.62 -8.60
N LYS A 49 -9.03 -2.21 -9.87
CA LYS A 49 -8.19 -2.86 -10.86
C LYS A 49 -6.72 -2.65 -10.54
N ARG A 50 -6.29 -1.42 -10.25
CA ARG A 50 -4.91 -1.13 -9.87
C ARG A 50 -4.58 -1.70 -8.50
N PHE A 51 -5.47 -1.54 -7.53
CA PHE A 51 -5.29 -2.09 -6.19
C PHE A 51 -5.06 -3.60 -6.23
N ASN A 52 -5.97 -4.35 -6.87
CA ASN A 52 -5.87 -5.80 -6.96
C ASN A 52 -4.64 -6.24 -7.75
N GLY A 53 -4.28 -5.52 -8.81
CA GLY A 53 -3.05 -5.80 -9.57
C GLY A 53 -1.79 -5.73 -8.71
N ILE A 54 -1.66 -4.69 -7.87
CA ILE A 54 -0.52 -4.52 -6.96
C ILE A 54 -0.51 -5.64 -5.91
N VAL A 55 -1.66 -5.92 -5.29
CA VAL A 55 -1.77 -6.96 -4.25
C VAL A 55 -1.42 -8.33 -4.80
N LEU A 56 -1.96 -8.71 -5.97
CA LEU A 56 -1.70 -10.02 -6.58
C LEU A 56 -0.24 -10.17 -7.00
N ALA A 57 0.37 -9.13 -7.58
CA ALA A 57 1.79 -9.15 -7.92
C ALA A 57 2.67 -9.33 -6.68
N TRP A 58 2.41 -8.58 -5.61
CA TRP A 58 3.14 -8.71 -4.35
C TRP A 58 3.00 -10.10 -3.73
N LEU A 59 1.80 -10.68 -3.76
CA LEU A 59 1.56 -12.03 -3.25
C LEU A 59 2.39 -13.08 -4.01
N GLN A 60 2.46 -12.98 -5.34
CA GLN A 60 3.25 -13.87 -6.19
C GLN A 60 4.76 -13.75 -5.90
N GLU A 61 5.25 -12.54 -5.71
CA GLU A 61 6.66 -12.28 -5.39
C GLU A 61 7.05 -12.74 -3.98
N THR A 62 6.15 -12.55 -3.01
CA THR A 62 6.42 -12.80 -1.60
C THR A 62 6.25 -14.27 -1.22
N PHE A 63 5.31 -14.96 -1.88
CA PHE A 63 4.98 -16.36 -1.62
C PHE A 63 5.07 -17.17 -2.92
N PRO A 64 6.28 -17.39 -3.45
CA PRO A 64 6.48 -18.27 -4.60
C PRO A 64 6.07 -19.71 -4.25
N ALA A 65 5.60 -20.45 -5.26
CA ALA A 65 5.18 -21.85 -5.13
C ALA A 65 6.32 -22.79 -4.72
#